data_AF-A0A945HDH2-F1
#
_entry.id   AF-A0A945HDH2-F1
#
_cell.length_a   1.000
_cell.length_b   1.000
_cell.length_c   1.000
_cell.angle_alpha   90.00
_cell.angle_beta   90.00
_cell.angle_gamma   90.00
#
_symmetry.space_group_name_H-M   'P 1'
#
loop_
_entity.id
_entity.type
_entity.pdbx_description
1 polymer ?
#
loop_
_entity_poly.entity_id
_entity_poly.type
_entity_poly.pdbx_seq_one_letter_code
_entity_poly.pdbx_strand_id
1 'polypeptide(L)' 'MSKKEKNLPEPQISTGTVLKVIKERPEFARWAAENLDHPISKAFGEAIVDAVMEEPAKFGLAILNRKKRK' A
#
# COMPACT_ATOMS: atom_id res chain seq x y z
N MET A 1 -5.24 -22.44 29.91
CA MET A 1 -6.46 -21.98 29.19
C MET A 1 -6.04 -20.94 28.15
N SER A 2 -6.06 -21.31 26.87
CA SER A 2 -5.66 -20.45 25.75
C SER A 2 -6.63 -19.29 25.58
N LYS A 3 -6.15 -18.06 25.76
CA LYS A 3 -6.91 -16.85 25.47
C LYS A 3 -6.90 -16.63 23.96
N LYS A 4 -8.05 -16.93 23.33
CA LYS A 4 -8.59 -16.33 22.10
C LYS A 4 -7.56 -15.49 21.33
N GLU A 5 -6.93 -16.10 20.33
CA GLU A 5 -6.44 -15.36 19.17
C GLU A 5 -7.64 -14.62 18.59
N LYS A 6 -7.74 -13.31 18.88
CA LYS A 6 -8.65 -12.43 18.16
C LYS A 6 -8.11 -12.43 16.74
N ASN A 7 -8.76 -13.17 15.84
CA ASN A 7 -8.71 -12.90 14.41
C ASN A 7 -9.22 -11.46 14.22
N LEU A 8 -8.32 -10.50 14.42
CA LEU A 8 -8.53 -9.14 13.98
C LEU A 8 -8.64 -9.25 12.45
N PRO A 9 -9.71 -8.72 11.84
CA PRO A 9 -9.80 -8.72 10.40
C PRO A 9 -8.53 -8.07 9.85
N GLU A 10 -7.84 -8.75 8.94
CA GLU A 10 -6.71 -8.14 8.24
C GLU A 10 -7.19 -6.81 7.66
N PRO A 11 -6.48 -5.70 7.91
CA PRO A 11 -6.91 -4.40 7.43
C PRO A 11 -7.01 -4.46 5.90
N GLN A 12 -8.23 -4.42 5.37
CA GLN A 12 -8.43 -4.45 3.92
C GLN A 12 -8.31 -3.02 3.38
N ILE A 13 -7.25 -2.77 2.63
CA ILE A 13 -7.03 -1.51 1.93
C ILE A 13 -7.34 -1.74 0.45
N SER A 14 -8.26 -0.96 -0.11
CA SER A 14 -8.62 -1.07 -1.53
C SER A 14 -7.57 -0.43 -2.45
N THR A 15 -7.46 -0.92 -3.69
CA THR A 15 -6.66 -0.32 -4.78
C THR A 15 -6.88 1.20 -4.92
N GLY A 16 -8.14 1.64 -4.84
CA GLY A 16 -8.49 3.08 -4.91
C GLY A 16 -7.97 3.88 -3.72
N THR A 17 -7.97 3.30 -2.52
CA THR A 17 -7.39 3.90 -1.32
C THR A 17 -5.88 4.05 -1.45
N VAL A 18 -5.19 3.04 -1.99
CA VAL A 18 -3.74 3.08 -2.23
C VAL A 18 -3.35 4.23 -3.15
N LEU A 19 -4.00 4.34 -4.31
CA LEU A 19 -3.76 5.41 -5.28
C LEU A 19 -3.95 6.81 -4.65
N LYS A 20 -5.00 6.97 -3.85
CA LYS A 20 -5.29 8.22 -3.14
C LYS A 20 -4.20 8.54 -2.13
N VAL A 21 -3.77 7.56 -1.34
CA VAL A 21 -2.72 7.73 -0.31
C VAL A 21 -1.38 8.08 -0.94
N ILE A 22 -0.96 7.41 -2.01
CA ILE A 22 0.30 7.73 -2.71
C ILE A 22 0.29 9.16 -3.26
N LYS A 23 -0.86 9.63 -3.73
CA LYS A 23 -1.03 10.97 -4.30
C LYS A 23 -1.14 12.07 -3.24
N GLU A 24 -1.92 11.84 -2.20
CA GLU A 24 -2.32 12.88 -1.23
C GLU A 24 -1.53 12.82 0.08
N ARG A 25 -0.92 11.68 0.43
CA ARG A 25 -0.19 11.46 1.69
C ARG A 25 1.13 10.70 1.45
N PRO A 26 2.09 11.29 0.72
CA PRO A 26 3.36 10.62 0.40
C PRO A 26 4.21 10.29 1.63
N GLU A 27 4.03 11.02 2.74
CA GLU A 27 4.68 10.73 4.03
C GLU A 27 4.22 9.40 4.63
N PHE A 28 2.94 9.04 4.48
CA PHE A 28 2.42 7.77 4.95
C PHE A 28 2.97 6.62 4.10
N ALA A 29 3.04 6.78 2.78
CA ALA A 29 3.63 5.78 1.92
C ALA A 29 5.12 5.54 2.25
N ARG A 30 5.85 6.61 2.62
CA ARG A 30 7.23 6.51 3.09
C ARG A 30 7.33 5.79 4.44
N TRP A 31 6.51 6.20 5.40
CA TRP A 31 6.43 5.55 6.71
C TRP A 31 6.09 4.06 6.59
N ALA A 32 5.12 3.70 5.74
CA ALA A 32 4.73 2.30 5.53
C ALA A 32 5.87 1.46 4.95
N ALA A 33 6.65 2.02 4.02
CA ALA A 33 7.84 1.37 3.48
C ALA A 33 8.96 1.18 4.52
N GLU A 34 9.03 2.04 5.54
CA GLU A 34 10.00 1.96 6.64
C GLU A 34 9.51 1.09 7.82
N ASN A 35 8.24 0.71 7.87
CA ASN A 35 7.61 0.01 9.00
C ASN A 35 6.88 -1.27 8.54
N LEU A 36 7.59 -2.18 7.86
CA LEU A 36 7.01 -3.38 7.24
C LEU A 36 6.38 -4.37 8.25
N ASP A 37 6.84 -4.38 9.49
CA ASP A 37 6.31 -5.24 10.56
C ASP A 37 4.93 -4.77 11.07
N HIS A 38 4.52 -3.54 10.74
CA HIS A 38 3.24 -3.01 11.16
C HIS A 38 2.10 -3.60 10.30
N PRO A 39 1.01 -4.13 10.88
CA PRO A 39 -0.07 -4.79 10.12
C PRO A 39 -0.68 -3.92 9.02
N ILE A 40 -0.80 -2.61 9.28
CA ILE A 40 -1.29 -1.63 8.28
C ILE A 40 -0.32 -1.47 7.11
N SER A 41 0.99 -1.47 7.36
CA SER A 41 1.99 -1.33 6.30
C SER A 41 2.02 -2.56 5.41
N LYS A 42 1.89 -3.76 6.00
CA LYS A 42 1.78 -5.01 5.26
C LYS A 42 0.56 -5.02 4.35
N ALA A 43 -0.62 -4.73 4.90
CA ALA A 43 -1.85 -4.60 4.12
C ALA A 43 -1.77 -3.52 3.02
N PHE A 44 -1.09 -2.41 3.32
CA PHE A 44 -0.87 -1.35 2.33
C PHE A 44 0.06 -1.80 1.20
N GLY A 45 1.11 -2.55 1.52
CA GLY A 45 2.02 -3.15 0.55
C GLY A 45 1.34 -4.19 -0.34
N GLU A 46 0.53 -5.08 0.24
CA GLU A 46 -0.27 -6.07 -0.49
C GLU A 46 -1.24 -5.38 -1.45
N ALA A 47 -1.96 -4.37 -0.97
CA ALA A 47 -2.87 -3.58 -1.82
C ALA A 47 -2.13 -2.80 -2.92
N ILE A 48 -0.86 -2.41 -2.74
CA ILE A 48 -0.04 -1.84 -3.82
C ILE A 48 0.25 -2.90 -4.88
N VAL A 49 0.61 -4.12 -4.48
CA VAL A 49 0.90 -5.21 -5.42
C VAL A 49 -0.35 -5.54 -6.23
N ASP A 50 -1.49 -5.69 -5.56
CA ASP A 50 -2.77 -5.95 -6.22
C ASP A 50 -3.13 -4.82 -7.18
N ALA A 51 -2.99 -3.56 -6.76
CA ALA A 51 -3.23 -2.40 -7.61
C ALA A 51 -2.32 -2.34 -8.85
N VAL A 52 -1.06 -2.77 -8.73
CA VAL A 52 -0.11 -2.87 -9.86
C VAL A 52 -0.49 -4.02 -10.79
N MET A 53 -0.99 -5.14 -10.27
CA MET A 53 -1.42 -6.28 -11.08
C MET A 53 -2.75 -6.00 -11.81
N GLU A 54 -3.68 -5.29 -11.18
CA GLU A 54 -4.95 -4.86 -11.77
C GLU A 54 -4.74 -3.77 -12.83
N GLU A 55 -3.90 -2.76 -12.54
CA GLU A 55 -3.72 -1.59 -13.40
C GLU A 55 -2.23 -1.29 -13.72
N PRO A 56 -1.48 -2.23 -14.33
CA PRO A 56 -0.03 -2.11 -14.52
C PRO A 56 0.37 -0.88 -15.35
N ALA A 57 -0.46 -0.49 -16.31
CA ALA A 57 -0.22 0.68 -17.15
C ALA A 57 -0.23 1.99 -16.35
N LYS A 58 -1.19 2.18 -15.42
CA LYS A 58 -1.31 3.41 -14.63
C LYS A 58 -0.14 3.58 -13.65
N PHE A 59 0.26 2.48 -13.01
CA PHE A 59 1.39 2.49 -12.07
C PHE A 59 2.74 2.54 -12.80
N GLY A 60 2.92 1.80 -13.89
CA GLY A 60 4.10 1.87 -14.74
C GLY A 60 4.34 3.27 -15.29
N LEU A 61 3.30 3.94 -15.80
CA LEU A 61 3.37 5.34 -16.24
C LEU A 61 3.70 6.30 -15.10
N ALA A 62 3.15 6.11 -13.91
CA ALA A 62 3.45 6.95 -12.75
C ALA A 62 4.94 6.85 -12.33
N ILE A 63 5.52 5.65 -12.33
CA ILE A 63 6.95 5.43 -12.03
C ILE A 63 7.84 6.05 -13.11
N LEU A 64 7.51 5.84 -14.39
CA LEU A 64 8.25 6.42 -15.51
C LEU A 64 8.22 7.95 -15.50
N ASN A 65 7.06 8.55 -15.22
CA ASN A 65 6.92 10.01 -15.11
C ASN A 65 7.65 10.60 -13.90
N ARG A 66 7.80 9.83 -12.80
CA ARG A 66 8.58 10.25 -11.63
C ARG A 66 10.09 10.26 -11.92
N LYS A 67 10.59 9.30 -12.70
CA LYS A 67 11.99 9.29 -13.17
C LYS A 67 12.32 10.46 -14.10
N LYS A 68 11.36 10.91 -14.92
CA LYS A 68 11.53 12.07 -15.82
C LYS A 68 11.54 13.44 -15.12
N ARG A 69 11.17 13.51 -13.83
CA ARG A 69 11.19 14.75 -13.02
C ARG A 69 12.47 14.95 -12.20
N LYS A 70 13.47 14.08 -12.35
CA LYS A 70 14.84 14.32 -11.88
C LYS A 70 15.69 14.82 -13.05
#